data_AF-A0A1D7XW94-F1
#
_entry.id   AF-A0A1D7XW94-F1
#
_cell.length_a   1.000
_cell.length_b   1.000
_cell.length_c   1.000
_cell.angle_alpha   90.00
_cell.angle_beta   90.00
_cell.angle_gamma   90.00
#
_symmetry.space_group_name_H-M   'P 1'
#
loop_
_entity.id
_entity.type
_entity.pdbx_description
1 polymer ?
#
loop_
_entity_poly.entity_id
_entity_poly.type
_entity_poly.pdbx_seq_one_letter_code
_entity_poly.pdbx_strand_id
1 'polypeptide(L)'
;MDYLKLGLLFSAFGCFFEVVFTSIYDSIVQYIKEGRKKVDVRFFGYWSILYILVYGVVLSSFWILVAVPYVYPLDWGLRGFIYGLCFHAGEYICMYTLHLIFGESPSESHYRGKYDSVHDFIRLSYFPIFIIEAFAFELIYAWFM
;
A
#
# COMPACT_ATOMS: atom_id res chain seq x y z
N MET A 1 3.22 5.07 -24.98
CA MET A 1 3.18 3.62 -24.70
C MET A 1 3.84 3.31 -23.37
N ASP A 2 4.87 4.07 -22.98
CA ASP A 2 5.67 3.79 -21.78
C ASP A 2 4.93 4.07 -20.47
N TYR A 3 4.06 5.09 -20.42
CA TYR A 3 3.15 5.31 -19.28
C TYR A 3 2.17 4.16 -19.01
N LEU A 4 1.76 3.42 -20.05
CA LEU A 4 0.86 2.27 -19.92
C LEU A 4 1.60 1.03 -19.42
N LYS A 5 2.86 0.86 -19.84
CA LYS A 5 3.78 -0.14 -19.26
C LYS A 5 4.06 0.17 -17.79
N LEU A 6 4.25 1.43 -17.44
CA LEU A 6 4.41 1.91 -16.06
C LEU A 6 3.22 1.55 -15.19
N GLY A 7 2.00 1.86 -15.65
CA GLY A 7 0.78 1.56 -14.92
C GLY A 7 0.65 0.06 -14.65
N LEU A 8 0.88 -0.78 -15.67
CA LEU A 8 0.86 -2.23 -15.52
C LEU A 8 1.94 -2.73 -14.55
N LEU A 9 3.14 -2.14 -14.59
CA LEU A 9 4.25 -2.52 -13.73
C LEU A 9 3.97 -2.15 -12.25
N PHE A 10 3.47 -0.95 -11.98
CA PHE A 10 3.09 -0.52 -10.64
C PHE A 10 1.88 -1.29 -10.10
N SER A 11 0.91 -1.61 -10.96
CA SER A 11 -0.22 -2.47 -10.61
C SER A 11 0.26 -3.87 -10.22
N ALA A 12 1.15 -4.45 -11.03
CA ALA A 12 1.70 -5.78 -10.80
C ALA A 12 2.55 -5.83 -9.53
N PHE A 13 3.46 -4.87 -9.32
CA PHE A 13 4.29 -4.83 -8.11
C PHE A 13 3.49 -4.45 -6.87
N GLY A 14 2.58 -3.47 -6.94
CA GLY A 14 1.73 -3.07 -5.81
C GLY A 14 0.85 -4.22 -5.33
N CYS A 15 0.15 -4.90 -6.24
CA CYS A 15 -0.61 -6.10 -5.88
C CYS A 15 0.30 -7.25 -5.44
N PHE A 16 1.46 -7.46 -6.06
CA PHE A 16 2.36 -8.55 -5.69
C PHE A 16 2.94 -8.34 -4.28
N PHE A 17 3.46 -7.14 -3.99
CA PHE A 17 4.01 -6.84 -2.67
C PHE A 17 2.94 -6.88 -1.62
N GLU A 18 1.76 -6.32 -1.86
CA GLU A 18 0.69 -6.33 -0.87
C GLU A 18 0.19 -7.76 -0.59
N VAL A 19 -0.06 -8.58 -1.61
CA VAL A 19 -0.41 -10.00 -1.43
C VAL A 19 0.69 -10.77 -0.72
N VAL A 20 1.97 -10.52 -1.04
CA VAL A 20 3.11 -11.18 -0.38
C VAL A 20 3.25 -10.72 1.07
N PHE A 21 3.11 -9.43 1.36
CA PHE A 21 3.24 -8.89 2.72
C PHE A 21 2.07 -9.29 3.60
N THR A 22 0.83 -9.15 3.13
CA THR A 22 -0.36 -9.62 3.88
C THR A 22 -0.30 -11.13 4.08
N SER A 23 0.06 -11.91 3.05
CA SER A 23 0.19 -13.36 3.20
C SER A 23 1.27 -13.78 4.20
N ILE A 24 2.45 -13.17 4.16
CA ILE A 24 3.53 -13.47 5.11
C ILE A 24 3.14 -13.02 6.52
N TYR A 25 2.64 -11.81 6.67
CA TYR A 25 2.27 -11.24 7.96
C TYR A 25 1.14 -12.04 8.62
N ASP A 26 0.06 -12.32 7.91
CA ASP A 26 -1.07 -13.08 8.42
C ASP A 26 -0.66 -14.52 8.73
N SER A 27 0.19 -15.13 7.91
CA SER A 27 0.73 -16.46 8.19
C SER A 27 1.57 -16.47 9.48
N ILE A 28 2.39 -15.44 9.70
CA ILE A 28 3.19 -15.31 10.93
C ILE A 28 2.28 -15.11 12.15
N VAL A 29 1.29 -14.20 12.05
CA VAL A 29 0.37 -13.90 13.15
C VAL A 29 -0.50 -15.11 13.50
N GLN A 30 -1.08 -15.79 12.51
CA GLN A 30 -1.88 -17.00 12.72
C GLN A 30 -1.02 -18.14 13.25
N TYR A 31 0.21 -18.31 12.75
CA TYR A 31 1.15 -19.30 13.29
C TYR A 31 1.46 -19.06 14.77
N ILE A 32 1.70 -17.81 15.16
CA ILE A 32 1.99 -17.44 16.56
C ILE A 32 0.76 -17.64 17.47
N LYS A 33 -0.44 -17.26 17.00
CA LYS A 33 -1.66 -17.31 17.82
C LYS A 33 -2.30 -18.69 17.91
N GLU A 34 -2.37 -19.43 16.81
CA GLU A 34 -3.21 -20.63 16.68
C GLU A 34 -2.43 -21.91 16.36
N GLY A 35 -1.14 -21.78 16.04
CA GLY A 35 -0.30 -22.88 15.63
C GLY A 35 -0.54 -23.33 14.18
N ARG A 36 0.39 -24.13 13.65
CA ARG A 36 0.51 -24.47 12.21
C ARG A 36 -0.74 -25.09 11.55
N LYS A 37 -1.68 -25.65 12.33
CA LYS A 37 -2.81 -26.44 11.79
C LYS A 37 -4.07 -25.63 11.46
N LYS A 38 -4.14 -24.34 11.80
CA LYS A 38 -5.35 -23.51 11.68
C LYS A 38 -5.19 -22.28 10.78
N VAL A 39 -4.13 -22.22 9.97
CA VAL A 39 -3.92 -21.09 9.06
C VAL A 39 -5.04 -21.08 8.00
N ASP A 40 -5.93 -20.08 8.05
CA ASP A 40 -7.11 -19.98 7.18
C ASP A 40 -6.82 -19.09 5.98
N VAL A 41 -6.80 -19.70 4.79
CA VAL A 41 -6.31 -19.11 3.53
C VAL A 41 -7.39 -18.33 2.76
N ARG A 42 -8.57 -18.13 3.34
CA ARG A 42 -9.76 -17.61 2.63
C ARG A 42 -9.91 -16.09 2.65
N PHE A 43 -9.29 -15.38 3.59
CA PHE A 43 -9.29 -13.90 3.66
C PHE A 43 -8.42 -13.23 2.58
N PHE A 44 -7.72 -14.02 1.77
CA PHE A 44 -6.76 -13.60 0.74
C PHE A 44 -7.43 -13.14 -0.58
N GLY A 45 -8.74 -13.28 -0.74
CA GLY A 45 -9.42 -13.09 -2.04
C GLY A 45 -10.22 -11.78 -2.19
N TYR A 46 -11.02 -11.43 -1.19
CA TYR A 46 -11.96 -10.30 -1.28
C TYR A 46 -11.26 -8.95 -1.22
N TRP A 47 -10.26 -8.83 -0.35
CA TRP A 47 -9.48 -7.61 -0.22
C TRP A 47 -8.58 -7.37 -1.43
N SER A 48 -8.03 -8.44 -2.01
CA SER A 48 -7.18 -8.40 -3.21
C SER A 48 -7.84 -7.73 -4.41
N ILE A 49 -9.16 -7.84 -4.58
CA ILE A 49 -9.89 -7.16 -5.66
C ILE A 49 -9.95 -5.64 -5.43
N LEU A 50 -10.19 -5.21 -4.19
CA LEU A 50 -10.19 -3.79 -3.83
C LEU A 50 -8.79 -3.20 -3.93
N TYR A 51 -7.76 -3.98 -3.59
CA TYR A 51 -6.37 -3.58 -3.72
C TYR A 51 -5.90 -3.49 -5.18
N ILE A 52 -6.43 -4.31 -6.09
CA ILE A 52 -6.22 -4.09 -7.54
C ILE A 52 -6.72 -2.71 -7.97
N LEU A 53 -7.83 -2.22 -7.40
CA LEU A 53 -8.33 -0.88 -7.69
C LEU A 53 -7.40 0.20 -7.12
N VAL A 54 -6.96 0.05 -5.88
CA VAL A 54 -6.07 1.02 -5.20
C VAL A 54 -4.68 1.05 -5.84
N TYR A 55 -3.98 -0.09 -5.90
CA TYR A 55 -2.64 -0.17 -6.45
C TYR A 55 -2.63 -0.11 -7.98
N GLY A 56 -3.67 -0.64 -8.62
CA GLY A 56 -3.72 -0.70 -10.07
C GLY A 56 -4.15 0.60 -10.73
N VAL A 57 -5.12 1.30 -10.14
CA VAL A 57 -5.68 2.53 -10.73
C VAL A 57 -5.20 3.76 -9.99
N VAL A 58 -5.40 3.85 -8.68
CA VAL A 58 -5.11 5.07 -7.90
C VAL A 58 -3.61 5.33 -7.83
N LEU A 59 -2.82 4.32 -7.45
CA LEU A 59 -1.36 4.46 -7.35
C LEU A 59 -0.72 4.71 -8.73
N SER A 60 -1.10 3.95 -9.76
CA SER A 60 -0.63 4.20 -11.13
C SER A 60 -0.95 5.61 -11.61
N SER A 61 -2.17 6.10 -11.33
CA SER A 61 -2.59 7.46 -11.70
C SER A 61 -1.78 8.52 -10.95
N PHE A 62 -1.53 8.31 -9.65
CA PHE A 62 -0.65 9.19 -8.87
C PHE A 62 0.76 9.25 -9.48
N TRP A 63 1.34 8.11 -9.86
CA TRP A 63 2.66 8.09 -10.46
C TRP A 63 2.72 8.84 -11.80
N ILE A 64 1.79 8.54 -12.70
CA ILE A 64 1.78 9.09 -14.06
C ILE A 64 1.43 10.58 -14.07
N LEU A 65 0.43 10.97 -13.27
CA LEU A 65 -0.15 12.32 -13.33
C LEU A 65 0.51 13.28 -12.35
N VAL A 66 1.10 12.78 -11.25
CA VAL A 66 1.63 13.62 -10.17
C VAL A 66 3.11 13.37 -9.94
N ALA A 67 3.51 12.14 -9.62
CA ALA A 67 4.86 11.87 -9.15
C ALA A 67 5.93 12.13 -10.22
N VAL A 68 5.79 11.50 -11.41
CA VAL A 68 6.74 11.67 -12.52
C VAL A 68 6.87 13.14 -12.97
N PRO A 69 5.78 13.87 -13.27
CA PRO A 69 5.89 15.22 -13.79
C PRO A 69 6.33 16.27 -12.75
N TYR A 70 5.95 16.12 -11.48
CA TYR A 70 6.11 17.20 -10.49
C TYR A 70 6.98 16.85 -9.28
N VAL A 71 7.02 15.58 -8.86
CA VAL A 71 7.75 15.16 -7.66
C VAL A 71 9.15 14.67 -8.01
N TYR A 72 9.28 13.86 -9.06
CA TYR A 72 10.55 13.27 -9.51
C TYR A 72 11.70 14.27 -9.73
N PRO A 73 11.46 15.49 -10.27
CA PRO A 73 12.52 16.49 -10.46
C PRO A 73 13.02 17.16 -9.18
N LEU A 74 12.36 16.94 -8.03
CA LEU A 74 12.70 17.59 -6.76
C LEU A 74 13.88 16.90 -6.07
N ASP A 75 14.45 17.56 -5.05
CA ASP A 75 15.49 16.95 -4.23
C ASP A 75 14.95 15.72 -3.48
N TRP A 76 15.83 14.76 -3.20
CA TRP A 76 15.46 13.48 -2.59
C TRP A 76 14.78 13.62 -1.21
N GLY A 77 15.14 14.61 -0.40
CA GLY A 77 14.51 14.82 0.91
C GLY A 77 13.05 15.27 0.76
N LEU A 78 12.81 16.26 -0.11
CA LEU A 78 11.48 16.76 -0.39
C LEU A 78 10.59 15.69 -1.07
N ARG A 79 11.17 14.89 -1.97
CA ARG A 79 10.48 13.74 -2.58
C ARG A 79 10.01 12.74 -1.53
N GLY A 80 10.91 12.32 -0.65
CA GLY A 80 10.59 11.38 0.42
C GLY A 80 9.47 11.90 1.32
N PHE A 81 9.52 13.18 1.69
CA PHE A 81 8.46 13.80 2.47
C PHE A 81 7.11 13.80 1.75
N ILE A 82 7.07 14.22 0.48
CA ILE A 82 5.85 14.23 -0.35
C ILE A 82 5.30 12.81 -0.50
N TYR A 83 6.14 11.82 -0.81
CA TYR A 83 5.71 10.44 -0.93
C TYR A 83 5.13 9.91 0.36
N GLY A 84 5.85 10.03 1.49
CA GLY A 84 5.36 9.58 2.78
C GLY A 84 4.00 10.20 3.12
N LEU A 85 3.85 11.51 2.91
CA LEU A 85 2.60 12.21 3.20
C LEU A 85 1.45 11.79 2.27
N CYS A 86 1.71 11.67 0.97
CA CYS A 86 0.72 11.23 -0.01
C CYS A 86 0.28 9.79 0.23
N PHE A 87 1.21 8.88 0.52
CA PHE A 87 0.89 7.49 0.83
C PHE A 87 0.08 7.37 2.12
N HIS A 88 0.47 8.06 3.21
CA HIS A 88 -0.31 8.00 4.44
C HIS A 88 -1.69 8.65 4.32
N ALA A 89 -1.79 9.81 3.66
CA ALA A 89 -3.07 10.46 3.45
C ALA A 89 -3.97 9.62 2.52
N GLY A 90 -3.41 9.07 1.45
CA GLY A 90 -4.12 8.21 0.51
C GLY A 90 -4.61 6.92 1.17
N GLU A 91 -3.75 6.26 1.95
CA GLU A 91 -4.11 5.08 2.74
C GLU A 91 -5.24 5.40 3.71
N TYR A 92 -5.12 6.48 4.49
CA TYR A 92 -6.15 6.90 5.42
C TYR A 92 -7.49 7.16 4.73
N ILE A 93 -7.50 7.93 3.65
CA ILE A 93 -8.73 8.24 2.89
C ILE A 93 -9.34 6.96 2.33
N CYS A 94 -8.52 6.04 1.81
CA CYS A 94 -8.98 4.77 1.29
C CYS A 94 -9.63 3.92 2.39
N MET A 95 -8.94 3.74 3.51
CA MET A 95 -9.43 2.95 4.64
C MET A 95 -10.70 3.54 5.24
N TYR A 96 -10.75 4.86 5.38
CA TYR A 96 -11.95 5.56 5.85
C TYR A 96 -13.12 5.40 4.87
N THR A 97 -12.87 5.49 3.56
CA THR A 97 -13.91 5.29 2.54
C THR A 97 -14.44 3.86 2.57
N LEU A 98 -13.56 2.87 2.71
CA LEU A 98 -13.96 1.47 2.86
C LEU A 98 -14.79 1.25 4.13
N HIS A 99 -14.39 1.85 5.24
CA HIS A 99 -15.17 1.82 6.48
C HIS A 99 -16.57 2.43 6.29
N LEU A 100 -16.69 3.58 5.60
CA LEU A 100 -18.00 4.19 5.33
C LEU A 100 -18.92 3.31 4.46
N ILE A 101 -18.35 2.57 3.50
CA ILE A 101 -19.13 1.75 2.56
C ILE A 101 -19.48 0.38 3.18
N PHE A 102 -18.54 -0.25 3.89
CA PHE A 102 -18.65 -1.64 4.33
C PHE A 102 -18.81 -1.81 5.85
N GLY A 103 -18.66 -0.74 6.63
CA GLY A 103 -18.71 -0.75 8.09
C GLY A 103 -17.42 -1.20 8.78
N GLU A 104 -16.44 -1.69 8.02
CA GLU A 104 -15.10 -2.06 8.52
C GLU A 104 -14.07 -1.91 7.38
N SER A 105 -12.87 -1.40 7.70
CA SER A 105 -11.73 -1.37 6.78
C SER A 105 -10.83 -2.60 6.96
N PRO A 106 -10.03 -2.99 5.94
CA PRO A 106 -9.13 -4.15 6.06
C PRO A 106 -8.07 -3.99 7.17
N SER A 107 -7.66 -2.75 7.44
CA SER A 107 -6.65 -2.44 8.46
C SER A 107 -7.22 -2.31 9.87
N GLU A 108 -8.52 -2.03 10.01
CA GLU A 108 -9.16 -1.66 11.29
C GLU A 108 -9.02 -2.72 12.37
N SER A 109 -9.32 -3.98 12.03
CA SER A 109 -9.19 -5.11 12.95
C SER A 109 -7.75 -5.36 13.41
N HIS A 110 -6.77 -5.03 12.55
CA HIS A 110 -5.34 -5.25 12.81
C HIS A 110 -4.70 -4.13 13.64
N TYR A 111 -5.18 -2.90 13.48
CA TYR A 111 -4.58 -1.72 14.11
C TYR A 111 -5.29 -1.29 15.39
N ARG A 112 -6.46 -1.87 15.68
CA ARG A 112 -7.21 -1.62 16.91
C ARG A 112 -6.34 -1.75 18.16
N GLY A 113 -6.29 -0.65 18.93
CA GLY A 113 -5.57 -0.59 20.21
C GLY A 113 -4.04 -0.48 20.08
N LYS A 114 -3.50 -0.25 18.87
CA LYS A 114 -2.08 0.06 18.69
C LYS A 114 -1.83 1.55 18.99
N TYR A 115 -0.81 1.84 19.78
CA TYR A 115 -0.53 3.20 20.26
C TYR A 115 -0.19 4.21 19.15
N ASP A 116 0.30 3.73 18.02
CA ASP A 116 0.70 4.53 16.85
C ASP A 116 -0.33 4.45 15.72
N SER A 117 -1.53 3.93 15.99
CA SER A 117 -2.63 3.91 15.04
C SER A 117 -3.38 5.23 15.04
N VAL A 118 -3.89 5.61 13.86
CA VAL A 118 -4.79 6.76 13.72
C VAL A 118 -6.15 6.22 13.31
N HIS A 119 -7.12 6.31 14.22
CA HIS A 119 -8.49 5.78 14.05
C HIS A 119 -8.54 4.33 13.59
N ASP A 120 -7.56 3.52 13.98
CA ASP A 120 -7.38 2.13 13.53
C ASP A 120 -7.20 1.97 12.00
N PHE A 121 -7.09 3.05 11.22
CA PHE A 121 -7.00 2.98 9.76
C PHE A 121 -5.57 2.88 9.25
N ILE A 122 -4.64 3.62 9.86
CA ILE A 122 -3.22 3.65 9.47
C ILE A 122 -2.33 3.55 10.70
N ARG A 123 -1.05 3.20 10.50
CA ARG A 123 -0.03 3.21 11.55
C ARG A 123 1.14 4.12 11.20
N LEU A 124 1.45 5.07 12.09
CA LEU A 124 2.52 6.04 11.87
C LEU A 124 3.91 5.37 11.77
N SER A 125 4.11 4.20 12.38
CA SER A 125 5.35 3.44 12.24
C SER A 125 5.62 2.92 10.82
N TYR A 126 4.63 2.92 9.93
CA TYR A 126 4.80 2.51 8.53
C TYR A 126 5.23 3.65 7.62
N PHE A 127 5.22 4.89 8.10
CA PHE A 127 5.67 6.05 7.32
C PHE A 127 7.06 5.86 6.67
N PRO A 128 8.11 5.36 7.38
CA PRO A 128 9.40 5.12 6.75
C PRO A 128 9.36 4.04 5.68
N ILE A 129 8.50 3.02 5.84
CA ILE A 129 8.34 1.93 4.88
C ILE A 129 7.76 2.47 3.57
N PHE A 130 6.75 3.33 3.64
CA PHE A 130 6.17 3.96 2.45
C PHE A 130 7.17 4.83 1.68
N ILE A 131 8.07 5.52 2.38
CA ILE A 131 9.14 6.29 1.73
C ILE A 131 10.10 5.36 0.99
N ILE A 132 10.54 4.27 1.63
CA ILE A 132 11.43 3.29 1.02
C ILE A 132 10.78 2.65 -0.22
N GLU A 133 9.51 2.28 -0.10
CA GLU A 133 8.73 1.70 -1.19
C GLU A 133 8.59 2.68 -2.37
N ALA A 134 8.33 3.95 -2.09
CA ALA A 134 8.26 4.99 -3.11
C ALA A 134 9.57 5.12 -3.91
N PHE A 135 10.72 5.12 -3.23
CA PHE A 135 12.02 5.15 -3.90
C PHE A 135 12.35 3.86 -4.64
N ALA A 136 11.89 2.70 -4.16
CA ALA A 136 12.01 1.46 -4.91
C ALA A 136 11.21 1.53 -6.22
N PHE A 137 10.01 2.10 -6.18
CA PHE A 137 9.19 2.37 -7.36
C PHE A 137 9.85 3.38 -8.32
N GLU A 138 10.47 4.44 -7.82
CA GLU A 138 11.29 5.34 -8.64
C GLU A 138 12.44 4.61 -9.34
N LEU A 139 13.18 3.76 -8.62
CA LEU A 139 14.31 3.03 -9.17
C LEU A 139 13.85 2.08 -10.28
N ILE A 140 12.76 1.37 -10.04
CA ILE A 140 12.14 0.50 -11.04
C ILE A 140 11.75 1.34 -12.27
N TYR A 141 11.08 2.49 -12.08
CA TYR A 141 10.76 3.41 -13.18
C TYR A 141 11.99 3.81 -14.00
N ALA A 142 13.07 4.20 -13.33
CA ALA A 142 14.33 4.59 -13.97
C ALA A 142 15.00 3.46 -14.75
N TRP A 143 14.75 2.18 -14.42
CA TRP A 143 15.27 1.04 -15.17
C TRP A 143 14.48 0.71 -16.44
N PHE A 144 13.21 1.11 -16.50
CA PHE A 144 12.31 0.81 -17.62
C PHE A 144 12.19 1.96 -18.64
N MET A 145 12.78 3.12 -18.36
CA MET A 145 12.81 4.32 -19.21
C MET A 145 14.22 4.59 -19.72
#